data_AF-E3NDD2-F1
#
_entry.id   AF-E3NDD2-F1
#
_cell.length_a   1.000
_cell.length_b   1.000
_cell.length_c   1.000
_cell.angle_alpha   90.00
_cell.angle_beta   90.00
_cell.angle_gamma   90.00
#
_symmetry.space_group_name_H-M   'P 1'
#
loop_
_entity.id
_entity.type
_entity.pdbx_description
1 polymer ?
#
loop_
_entity_poly.entity_id
_entity_poly.type
_entity_poly.pdbx_seq_one_letter_code
_entity_poly.pdbx_strand_id
1 'polypeptide(L)'
;MKNLFFRIFPQFSIFYRIFPEFFPFFRAKMASRLAASRIVHAGRGISQPTPFGKRMDRLSNRVWGEVVMPTDTKSLKVVRVMSAEPYETKEQLSPEYYPNLPMFHYLTKMLRFHGVFFDDHVVFRDVQDNLKTIRGKVVRPPIGQGKRAQLRGKK
;
A
#
# COMPACT_ATOMS: atom_id res chain seq x y z
N MET A 1 -46.73 29.10 -15.72
CA MET A 1 -46.95 30.56 -15.52
C MET A 1 -45.68 31.16 -14.93
N LYS A 2 -44.92 31.89 -15.76
CA LYS A 2 -43.90 32.92 -15.46
C LYS A 2 -42.71 32.46 -14.58
N ASN A 3 -41.54 32.13 -15.13
CA ASN A 3 -40.55 32.94 -15.87
C ASN A 3 -39.37 33.33 -14.95
N LEU A 4 -38.16 33.04 -15.44
CA LEU A 4 -36.92 33.85 -15.32
C LEU A 4 -36.35 34.01 -13.89
N PHE A 5 -35.08 33.74 -13.60
CA PHE A 5 -33.90 34.30 -14.28
C PHE A 5 -32.64 33.60 -13.71
N PHE A 6 -31.83 32.99 -14.60
CA PHE A 6 -30.37 32.73 -14.53
C PHE A 6 -29.75 32.06 -13.27
N ARG A 7 -29.25 30.81 -13.32
CA ARG A 7 -27.99 30.36 -13.98
C ARG A 7 -26.82 31.34 -13.78
N ILE A 8 -25.75 30.92 -13.09
CA ILE A 8 -24.32 31.06 -13.48
C ILE A 8 -23.45 30.27 -12.46
N PHE A 9 -22.61 29.39 -13.01
CA PHE A 9 -21.54 28.56 -12.41
C PHE A 9 -20.38 29.42 -11.81
N PRO A 10 -19.21 28.87 -11.40
CA PRO A 10 -18.83 28.02 -10.26
C PRO A 10 -17.63 28.66 -9.47
N GLN A 11 -16.83 27.87 -8.73
CA GLN A 11 -15.55 28.22 -8.08
C GLN A 11 -15.61 29.15 -6.84
N PHE A 12 -15.23 28.60 -5.67
CA PHE A 12 -14.18 29.13 -4.76
C PHE A 12 -14.02 28.17 -3.57
N SER A 13 -13.75 26.90 -3.85
CA SER A 13 -13.17 25.95 -2.90
C SER A 13 -11.70 25.82 -3.28
N ILE A 14 -10.83 26.63 -2.67
CA ILE A 14 -9.37 26.52 -2.47
C ILE A 14 -8.91 27.94 -2.15
N PHE A 15 -8.90 28.30 -0.87
CA PHE A 15 -7.99 29.29 -0.27
C PHE A 15 -8.31 29.30 1.22
N TYR A 16 -7.67 28.41 1.99
CA TYR A 16 -7.30 28.53 3.41
C TYR A 16 -6.68 27.18 3.84
N ARG A 17 -5.64 26.80 3.10
CA ARG A 17 -4.59 25.88 3.53
C ARG A 17 -3.35 26.72 3.40
N ILE A 18 -2.86 27.31 4.50
CA ILE A 18 -1.52 27.90 4.74
C ILE A 18 -1.61 28.74 6.04
N PHE A 19 -0.93 28.24 7.10
CA PHE A 19 -0.69 28.80 8.44
C PHE A 19 -1.87 29.03 9.41
N PRO A 20 -1.76 28.47 10.63
CA PRO A 20 -1.75 29.35 11.80
C PRO A 20 -0.71 28.91 12.83
N GLU A 21 0.50 29.47 12.73
CA GLU A 21 1.26 29.82 13.93
C GLU A 21 1.01 31.30 14.17
N PHE A 22 0.13 31.61 15.13
CA PHE A 22 0.10 32.82 15.97
C PHE A 22 -1.26 32.87 16.66
N PHE A 23 -1.34 32.43 17.92
CA PHE A 23 -2.23 32.99 18.97
C PHE A 23 -2.05 32.17 20.26
N PRO A 24 -1.40 32.69 21.32
CA PRO A 24 -1.52 32.14 22.66
C PRO A 24 -2.78 32.72 23.32
N PHE A 25 -3.90 32.01 23.26
CA PHE A 25 -5.07 32.33 24.07
C PHE A 25 -5.02 31.51 25.36
N PHE A 26 -4.63 32.16 26.46
CA PHE A 26 -4.65 31.63 27.82
C PHE A 26 -6.02 31.00 28.13
N ARG A 27 -6.14 29.67 28.05
CA ARG A 27 -7.27 28.94 28.61
C ARG A 27 -7.05 28.77 30.11
N ALA A 28 -7.66 29.67 30.87
CA ALA A 28 -7.73 29.64 32.32
C ALA A 28 -8.12 28.24 32.83
N LYS A 29 -7.31 27.71 33.74
CA LYS A 29 -7.54 26.48 34.49
C LYS A 29 -8.59 26.78 35.56
N MET A 30 -9.87 26.57 35.27
CA MET A 30 -10.92 26.60 36.30
C MET A 30 -10.76 25.37 37.18
N ALA A 31 -10.16 25.56 38.35
CA ALA A 31 -10.20 24.62 39.45
C ALA A 31 -11.61 24.70 40.08
N SER A 32 -12.48 23.76 39.72
CA SER A 32 -13.67 23.50 40.51
C SER A 32 -13.23 22.89 41.85
N ARG A 33 -13.15 23.75 42.88
CA ARG A 33 -13.13 23.31 44.28
C ARG A 33 -14.50 22.75 44.63
N LEU A 34 -14.79 21.55 44.17
CA LEU A 34 -15.90 20.77 44.71
C LEU A 34 -15.38 20.06 45.95
N ALA A 35 -16.05 20.31 47.08
CA ALA A 35 -15.77 19.69 48.37
C ALA A 35 -15.56 18.18 48.20
N ALA A 36 -14.51 17.65 48.83
CA ALA A 36 -14.23 16.22 48.84
C ALA A 36 -15.34 15.49 49.60
N SER A 37 -16.40 15.11 48.89
CA SER A 37 -17.41 14.22 49.44
C SER A 37 -16.72 12.92 49.83
N ARG A 38 -16.89 12.50 51.09
CA ARG A 38 -16.45 11.20 51.63
C ARG A 38 -17.33 10.04 51.15
N ILE A 39 -17.96 10.20 49.99
CA ILE A 39 -18.76 9.17 49.35
C ILE A 39 -17.81 8.41 48.44
N VAL A 40 -17.61 7.12 48.71
CA VAL A 40 -16.87 6.21 47.83
C VAL A 40 -17.64 6.17 46.51
N HIS A 41 -17.19 6.96 45.53
CA HIS A 41 -17.76 6.91 44.19
C HIS A 41 -17.63 5.49 43.65
N ALA A 42 -18.75 4.77 43.62
CA ALA A 42 -18.94 3.49 42.94
C ALA A 42 -18.79 3.59 41.39
N GLY A 43 -18.20 4.69 40.90
CA GLY A 43 -17.84 4.94 39.50
C GLY A 43 -16.33 5.06 39.28
N ARG A 44 -15.51 4.69 40.27
CA ARG A 44 -14.06 4.55 40.07
C ARG A 44 -13.79 3.28 39.25
N GLY A 45 -13.76 3.43 37.93
CA GLY A 45 -13.49 2.33 36.97
C GLY A 45 -12.19 1.56 37.29
N ILE A 46 -12.09 0.33 36.80
CA ILE A 46 -11.06 -0.68 37.14
C ILE A 46 -9.62 -0.11 37.15
N SER A 47 -9.32 0.82 36.25
CA SER A 47 -8.01 1.47 36.08
C SER A 47 -7.70 2.61 37.08
N GLN A 48 -8.05 2.46 38.37
CA GLN A 48 -7.67 3.45 39.39
C GLN A 48 -6.18 3.32 39.80
N PRO A 49 -5.51 4.41 40.19
CA PRO A 49 -4.12 4.35 40.70
C PRO A 49 -3.98 3.66 42.08
N THR A 50 -5.08 3.16 42.64
CA THR A 50 -5.09 2.41 43.89
C THR A 50 -4.30 1.09 43.76
N PRO A 51 -3.77 0.53 44.87
CA PRO A 51 -3.11 -0.77 44.85
C PRO A 51 -4.00 -1.90 44.32
N PHE A 52 -5.32 -1.82 44.55
CA PHE A 52 -6.29 -2.79 44.03
C PHE A 52 -6.46 -2.66 42.51
N GLY A 53 -6.62 -1.44 41.99
CA GLY A 53 -6.72 -1.18 40.55
C GLY A 53 -5.52 -1.72 39.79
N LYS A 54 -4.31 -1.43 40.25
CA LYS A 54 -3.06 -1.97 39.66
C LYS A 54 -3.01 -3.51 39.66
N ARG A 55 -3.58 -4.19 40.66
CA ARG A 55 -3.66 -5.66 40.69
C ARG A 55 -4.70 -6.19 39.69
N MET A 56 -5.83 -5.51 39.57
CA MET A 56 -6.87 -5.86 38.60
C MET A 56 -6.39 -5.64 37.16
N ASP A 57 -5.70 -4.54 36.88
CA ASP A 57 -5.10 -4.26 35.57
C ASP A 57 -4.06 -5.34 35.19
N ARG A 58 -3.18 -5.74 36.11
CA ARG A 58 -2.22 -6.82 35.85
C ARG A 58 -2.88 -8.18 35.66
N LEU A 59 -3.93 -8.48 36.43
CA LEU A 59 -4.71 -9.70 36.26
C LEU A 59 -5.35 -9.69 34.88
N SER A 60 -5.91 -8.56 34.47
CA SER A 60 -6.53 -8.40 33.16
C SER A 60 -5.52 -8.71 32.05
N ASN A 61 -4.37 -8.06 32.05
CA ASN A 61 -3.37 -8.27 31.01
C ASN A 61 -2.90 -9.74 30.95
N ARG A 62 -2.89 -10.47 32.06
CA ARG A 62 -2.59 -11.92 32.04
C ARG A 62 -3.71 -12.76 31.43
N VAL A 63 -4.97 -12.46 31.76
CA VAL A 63 -6.14 -13.18 31.23
C VAL A 63 -6.23 -13.01 29.72
N TRP A 64 -5.97 -11.78 29.23
CA TRP A 64 -6.06 -11.43 27.81
C TRP A 64 -4.74 -11.58 27.03
N GLY A 65 -3.65 -12.00 27.69
CA GLY A 65 -2.34 -12.21 27.03
C GLY A 65 -1.62 -10.93 26.59
N GLU A 66 -1.99 -9.79 27.18
CA GLU A 66 -1.35 -8.50 26.94
C GLU A 66 -0.11 -8.27 27.84
N VAL A 67 0.54 -7.13 27.68
CA VAL A 67 1.78 -6.79 28.41
C VAL A 67 1.47 -6.53 29.90
N VAL A 68 1.94 -7.40 30.79
CA VAL A 68 1.68 -7.31 32.24
C VAL A 68 2.55 -6.28 32.96
N MET A 69 3.81 -6.14 32.53
CA MET A 69 4.76 -5.22 33.16
C MET A 69 4.56 -3.80 32.63
N PRO A 70 4.62 -2.78 33.50
CA PRO A 70 4.61 -1.39 33.05
C PRO A 70 5.87 -1.19 32.19
N THR A 71 5.65 -1.04 30.88
CA THR A 71 6.69 -1.07 29.87
C THR A 71 6.75 0.28 29.18
N ASP A 72 7.96 0.77 28.91
CA ASP A 72 8.17 2.04 28.22
C ASP A 72 7.54 2.04 26.83
N THR A 73 7.17 3.23 26.37
CA THR A 73 6.58 3.43 25.03
C THR A 73 7.49 2.92 23.90
N LYS A 74 8.81 3.01 24.07
CA LYS A 74 9.80 2.48 23.11
C LYS A 74 9.76 0.96 23.05
N SER A 75 9.67 0.29 24.19
CA SER A 75 9.65 -1.17 24.29
C SER A 75 8.34 -1.77 23.79
N LEU A 76 7.21 -1.05 23.96
CA LEU A 76 5.92 -1.41 23.35
C LEU A 76 5.95 -1.43 21.81
N LYS A 77 6.92 -0.78 21.15
CA LYS A 77 7.12 -0.88 19.69
C LYS A 77 7.36 -2.32 19.26
N VAL A 78 8.12 -3.10 20.02
CA VAL A 78 8.43 -4.50 19.67
C VAL A 78 7.16 -5.33 19.64
N VAL A 79 6.30 -5.18 20.64
CA VAL A 79 4.99 -5.85 20.69
C VAL A 79 4.17 -5.50 19.46
N ARG A 80 4.13 -4.21 19.06
CA ARG A 80 3.42 -3.77 17.85
C ARG A 80 3.98 -4.37 16.57
N VAL A 81 5.31 -4.37 16.42
CA VAL A 81 5.99 -4.91 15.23
C VAL A 81 5.79 -6.42 15.12
N MET A 82 5.85 -7.14 16.24
CA MET A 82 5.66 -8.60 16.27
C MET A 82 4.19 -9.02 16.17
N SER A 83 3.26 -8.16 16.62
CA SER A 83 1.82 -8.38 16.46
C SER A 83 1.32 -8.09 15.05
N ALA A 84 2.06 -7.26 14.30
CA ALA A 84 1.72 -6.93 12.93
C ALA A 84 2.33 -7.95 11.97
N GLU A 85 1.66 -8.18 10.85
CA GLU A 85 2.24 -8.99 9.78
C GLU A 85 3.51 -8.33 9.24
N PRO A 86 4.58 -9.11 8.99
CA PRO A 86 5.79 -8.62 8.34
C PRO A 86 5.47 -7.91 7.03
N TYR A 87 6.28 -6.91 6.68
CA TYR A 87 6.04 -6.15 5.44
C TYR A 87 6.13 -7.02 4.18
N GLU A 88 7.06 -7.96 4.15
CA GLU A 88 7.32 -8.84 3.00
C GLU A 88 6.21 -9.85 2.74
N THR A 89 5.43 -10.20 3.76
CA THR A 89 4.29 -11.13 3.63
C THR A 89 3.02 -10.44 3.15
N LYS A 90 2.99 -9.11 3.14
CA LYS A 90 1.82 -8.36 2.66
C LYS A 90 1.74 -8.55 1.15
N GLU A 91 0.60 -9.01 0.67
CA GLU A 91 0.34 -9.31 -0.76
C GLU A 91 0.77 -8.20 -1.73
N GLN A 92 0.57 -6.94 -1.34
CA GLN A 92 0.91 -5.75 -2.14
C GLN A 92 2.42 -5.51 -2.31
N LEU A 93 3.22 -5.97 -1.35
CA LEU A 93 4.69 -5.77 -1.30
C LEU A 93 5.44 -7.10 -1.41
N SER A 94 4.71 -8.20 -1.48
CA SER A 94 5.24 -9.55 -1.58
C SER A 94 6.04 -9.71 -2.87
N PRO A 95 7.10 -10.53 -2.87
CA PRO A 95 7.75 -10.98 -4.10
C PRO A 95 6.78 -11.60 -5.12
N GLU A 96 5.64 -12.11 -4.64
CA GLU A 96 4.56 -12.69 -5.44
C GLU A 96 3.64 -11.63 -6.09
N TYR A 97 3.87 -10.34 -5.84
CA TYR A 97 3.04 -9.26 -6.39
C TYR A 97 2.87 -9.36 -7.92
N TYR A 98 3.94 -9.73 -8.63
CA TYR A 98 3.84 -10.03 -10.05
C TYR A 98 3.57 -11.52 -10.26
N PRO A 99 2.62 -11.87 -11.16
CA PRO A 99 2.41 -13.27 -11.51
C PRO A 99 3.65 -13.86 -12.17
N ASN A 100 3.77 -15.18 -12.13
CA ASN A 100 4.87 -15.91 -12.80
C ASN A 100 4.74 -15.80 -14.34
N LEU A 101 5.30 -14.73 -14.91
CA LEU A 101 5.24 -14.43 -16.35
C LEU A 101 5.88 -15.53 -17.23
N PRO A 102 7.05 -16.12 -16.89
CA PRO A 102 7.60 -17.23 -17.66
C PRO A 102 6.64 -18.41 -17.81
N MET A 103 5.95 -18.78 -16.73
CA MET A 103 4.99 -19.89 -16.75
C MET A 103 3.88 -19.64 -17.77
N PHE A 104 3.26 -18.46 -17.74
CA PHE A 104 2.21 -18.10 -18.71
C PHE A 104 2.72 -18.06 -20.15
N HIS A 105 3.92 -17.52 -20.37
CA HIS A 105 4.52 -17.48 -21.70
C HIS A 105 4.76 -18.88 -22.27
N TYR A 106 5.30 -19.80 -21.46
CA TYR A 106 5.53 -21.17 -21.90
C TYR A 106 4.22 -21.92 -22.13
N LEU A 107 3.24 -21.73 -21.25
CA LEU A 107 1.92 -22.34 -21.36
C LEU A 107 1.25 -21.99 -22.70
N THR A 108 1.10 -20.70 -23.01
CA THR A 108 0.44 -20.27 -24.25
C THR A 108 1.20 -20.70 -25.50
N LYS A 109 2.55 -20.72 -25.42
CA LYS A 109 3.41 -21.24 -26.48
C LYS A 109 3.18 -22.73 -26.74
N MET A 110 3.09 -23.56 -25.69
CA MET A 110 2.81 -24.99 -25.83
C MET A 110 1.41 -25.22 -26.39
N LEU A 111 0.40 -24.52 -25.87
CA LEU A 111 -0.98 -24.62 -26.36
C LEU A 111 -1.10 -24.25 -27.84
N ARG A 112 -0.33 -23.25 -28.31
CA ARG A 112 -0.23 -22.90 -29.72
C ARG A 112 0.37 -24.02 -30.56
N PHE A 113 1.42 -24.68 -30.08
CA PHE A 113 2.02 -25.81 -30.79
C PHE A 113 1.08 -27.02 -30.88
N HIS A 114 0.22 -27.21 -29.87
CA HIS A 114 -0.82 -28.24 -29.89
C HIS A 114 -2.06 -27.85 -30.72
N GLY A 115 -2.13 -26.64 -31.26
CA GLY A 115 -3.26 -26.16 -32.07
C GLY A 115 -4.52 -25.84 -31.26
N VAL A 116 -4.44 -25.88 -29.92
CA VAL A 116 -5.56 -25.60 -29.01
C VAL A 116 -5.76 -24.09 -28.83
N PHE A 117 -4.67 -23.32 -28.92
CA PHE A 117 -4.68 -21.87 -28.72
C PHE A 117 -4.19 -21.14 -29.97
N PHE A 118 -4.97 -20.15 -30.41
CA PHE A 118 -4.60 -19.28 -31.52
C PHE A 118 -4.13 -17.91 -30.98
N ASP A 119 -2.85 -17.59 -31.20
CA ASP A 119 -2.23 -16.34 -30.75
C ASP A 119 -2.06 -15.37 -31.94
N ASP A 120 -3.02 -14.45 -32.09
CA ASP A 120 -3.05 -13.45 -33.17
C ASP A 120 -1.78 -12.61 -33.23
N HIS A 121 -1.22 -12.25 -32.07
CA HIS A 121 -0.07 -11.36 -31.99
C HIS A 121 1.21 -12.05 -32.47
N VAL A 122 1.39 -13.32 -32.11
CA VAL A 122 2.51 -14.13 -32.63
C VAL A 122 2.33 -14.39 -34.12
N VAL A 123 1.11 -14.72 -34.58
CA VAL A 123 0.81 -14.93 -35.99
C VAL A 123 1.11 -13.67 -36.81
N PHE A 124 0.66 -12.50 -36.34
CA PHE A 124 0.96 -11.23 -37.00
C PHE A 124 2.46 -10.98 -37.10
N ARG A 125 3.23 -11.25 -36.03
CA ARG A 125 4.69 -11.11 -36.04
C ARG A 125 5.35 -12.01 -37.08
N ASP A 126 4.93 -13.28 -37.15
CA ASP A 126 5.45 -14.25 -38.11
C ASP A 126 5.16 -13.81 -39.56
N VAL A 127 3.94 -13.32 -39.83
CA VAL A 127 3.56 -12.76 -41.13
C VAL A 127 4.44 -11.55 -41.49
N GLN A 128 4.66 -10.63 -40.56
CA GLN A 128 5.51 -9.46 -40.80
C GLN A 128 6.97 -9.86 -41.08
N ASP A 129 7.49 -10.86 -40.38
CA ASP A 129 8.85 -11.35 -40.59
C ASP A 129 8.97 -12.06 -41.96
N ASN A 130 7.95 -12.79 -42.41
CA ASN A 130 7.88 -13.36 -43.76
C ASN A 130 7.88 -12.27 -44.84
N LEU A 131 7.05 -11.23 -44.68
CA LEU A 131 6.99 -10.11 -45.64
C LEU A 131 8.32 -9.35 -45.73
N LYS A 132 9.04 -9.19 -44.62
CA LYS A 132 10.38 -8.59 -44.62
C LYS A 132 11.39 -9.46 -45.36
N THR A 133 11.33 -10.78 -45.17
CA THR A 133 12.18 -11.75 -45.86
C THR A 133 11.94 -11.72 -47.37
N ILE A 134 10.68 -11.68 -47.81
CA ILE A 134 10.30 -11.54 -49.22
C ILE A 134 10.85 -10.23 -49.82
N ARG A 135 10.87 -9.15 -49.04
CA ARG A 135 11.50 -7.87 -49.43
C ARG A 135 13.04 -7.91 -49.44
N GLY A 136 13.66 -9.07 -49.18
CA GLY A 136 15.12 -9.24 -49.13
C GLY A 136 15.77 -8.70 -47.86
N LYS A 137 14.99 -8.36 -46.82
CA LYS A 137 15.55 -7.90 -45.54
C LYS A 137 15.91 -9.10 -44.67
N VAL A 138 17.14 -9.14 -44.18
CA VAL A 138 17.55 -10.13 -43.18
C VAL A 138 16.96 -9.71 -41.82
N VAL A 139 15.89 -10.38 -41.39
CA VAL A 139 15.14 -10.02 -40.16
C VAL A 139 15.95 -10.31 -38.91
N ARG A 140 16.60 -11.48 -38.85
CA ARG A 140 17.40 -11.93 -37.70
C ARG A 140 18.73 -12.48 -38.23
N PRO A 141 19.76 -11.63 -38.41
CA PRO A 141 21.07 -12.12 -38.84
C PRO A 141 21.63 -13.06 -37.76
N PRO A 142 22.36 -14.11 -38.14
CA PRO A 142 23.01 -14.96 -37.16
C PRO A 142 23.98 -14.13 -36.32
N ILE A 143 24.11 -14.51 -35.05
CA ILE A 143 24.92 -13.79 -34.07
C ILE A 143 26.35 -13.65 -34.62
N GLY A 144 26.87 -12.43 -34.62
CA GLY A 144 28.19 -12.11 -35.18
C GLY A 144 28.20 -11.67 -36.65
N GLN A 145 27.15 -11.91 -37.44
CA GLN A 145 27.04 -11.46 -38.84
C GLN A 145 26.21 -10.18 -39.00
N GLY A 146 26.20 -9.33 -37.98
CA GLY A 146 25.55 -8.03 -38.04
C GLY A 146 26.18 -7.11 -39.09
N LYS A 147 25.57 -5.94 -39.32
CA LYS A 147 25.99 -4.97 -40.33
C LYS A 147 27.50 -4.66 -40.29
N ARG A 148 28.09 -4.58 -39.09
CA ARG A 148 29.54 -4.34 -38.90
C ARG A 148 30.42 -5.44 -39.49
N ALA A 149 30.05 -6.70 -39.33
CA ALA A 149 30.82 -7.83 -39.86
C ALA A 149 30.71 -7.91 -41.39
N GLN A 150 29.52 -7.65 -41.93
CA GLN A 150 29.29 -7.62 -43.38
C GLN A 150 30.12 -6.53 -44.07
N LEU A 151 30.30 -5.37 -43.43
CA LEU A 151 31.16 -4.30 -43.94
C LEU A 151 32.65 -4.66 -43.89
N ARG A 152 33.09 -5.46 -42.91
CA ARG A 152 34.49 -5.90 -42.79
C ARG A 152 34.89 -6.94 -43.83
N GLY A 153 34.00 -7.89 -44.15
CA GLY A 153 34.27 -8.93 -45.15
C GLY A 153 34.13 -8.49 -46.61
N LYS A 154 33.70 -7.24 -46.86
CA LYS A 154 33.56 -6.64 -48.20
C LYS A 154 34.79 -5.86 -48.67
N LYS A 155 35.79 -5.70 -47.81
CA LYS A 155 37.12 -5.18 -48.14
C LYS A 155 37.99 -6.32 -48.68
#